data_AF-A0A0M3QZ13-F1
#
_entry.id   AF-A0A0M3QZ13-F1
#
_cell.length_a   1.000
_cell.length_b   1.000
_cell.length_c   1.000
_cell.angle_alpha   90.00
_cell.angle_beta   90.00
_cell.angle_gamma   90.00
#
_symmetry.space_group_name_H-M   'P 1'
#
loop_
_entity.id
_entity.type
_entity.pdbx_description
1 polymer ?
#
loop_
_entity_poly.entity_id
_entity_poly.type
_entity_poly.pdbx_seq_one_letter_code
_entity_poly.pdbx_strand_id
1 'polypeptide(L)'
;MGVTVLQPYPMPEGKSGAYIIDHLGKRLLSLGATHAGQFLVDCETFISTPQHGTPTRAVHVLHNSECPASTFSIIDNGTGKQVALVADNIFDLLMLKMTNTFTSKKQTKIESRGARFEYGDFVIKLGSVTMMEHFKGVLVEIEYKPCITLSYCWEMIREMLQGFLSINVGKEYPSYFTTQTIMNAMGQQQLHKQNDIYEPMDTIKQYLEQFTNYRKHVQMHSAMGGTVGPVMMNTVVGMGRP
;
A
#
# COMPACT_ATOMS: atom_id res chain seq x y z
N MET A 1 -15.56 -13.43 3.95
CA MET A 1 -14.86 -12.25 3.42
C MET A 1 -15.81 -11.53 2.52
N GLY A 2 -15.97 -10.24 2.73
CA GLY A 2 -16.72 -9.37 1.85
C GLY A 2 -15.82 -8.56 0.92
N VAL A 3 -16.42 -7.58 0.24
CA VAL A 3 -15.69 -6.62 -0.58
C VAL A 3 -14.99 -5.60 0.30
N THR A 4 -13.70 -5.41 0.10
CA THR A 4 -12.86 -4.47 0.85
C THR A 4 -12.37 -3.33 -0.02
N VAL A 5 -12.36 -2.12 0.52
CA VAL A 5 -11.83 -0.91 -0.12
C VAL A 5 -10.82 -0.23 0.81
N LEU A 6 -9.63 0.04 0.28
CA LEU A 6 -8.57 0.79 0.96
C LEU A 6 -8.54 2.24 0.48
N GLN A 7 -8.65 3.18 1.42
CA GLN A 7 -8.61 4.61 1.14
C GLN A 7 -7.53 5.28 2.00
N PRO A 8 -6.50 5.90 1.39
CA PRO A 8 -5.58 6.75 2.14
C PRO A 8 -6.34 7.97 2.67
N TYR A 9 -6.11 8.30 3.95
CA TYR A 9 -6.73 9.46 4.57
C TYR A 9 -5.79 10.67 4.47
N PRO A 10 -6.26 11.81 3.93
CA PRO A 10 -5.43 13.00 3.79
C PRO A 10 -5.03 13.50 5.19
N MET A 11 -3.75 13.81 5.36
CA MET A 11 -3.27 14.39 6.63
C MET A 11 -3.42 15.91 6.57
N PRO A 12 -4.28 16.53 7.40
CA PRO A 12 -4.34 17.97 7.48
C PRO A 12 -3.04 18.52 8.05
N GLU A 13 -2.61 19.69 7.58
CA GLU A 13 -1.39 20.33 8.06
C GLU A 13 -1.41 20.52 9.59
N GLY A 14 -0.29 20.20 10.24
CA GLY A 14 -0.12 20.36 11.68
C GLY A 14 -0.76 19.28 12.56
N LYS A 15 -1.45 18.28 11.99
CA LYS A 15 -2.02 17.15 12.76
C LYS A 15 -1.13 15.92 12.70
N SER A 16 -0.92 15.26 13.86
CA SER A 16 -0.21 13.98 13.91
C SER A 16 -1.10 12.84 13.44
N GLY A 17 -0.51 11.79 12.86
CA GLY A 17 -1.25 10.58 12.48
C GLY A 17 -1.97 9.92 13.66
N ALA A 18 -1.34 9.91 14.83
CA ALA A 18 -1.94 9.42 16.06
C ALA A 18 -3.21 10.20 16.45
N TYR A 19 -3.19 11.53 16.34
CA TYR A 19 -4.36 12.37 16.58
C TYR A 19 -5.49 12.06 15.59
N ILE A 20 -5.16 11.88 14.31
CA ILE A 20 -6.15 11.53 13.28
C ILE A 20 -6.81 10.18 13.59
N ILE A 21 -6.00 9.16 13.89
CA ILE A 21 -6.50 7.81 14.22
C ILE A 21 -7.39 7.85 15.46
N ASP A 22 -7.00 8.57 16.51
CA ASP A 22 -7.81 8.73 17.72
C ASP A 22 -9.14 9.46 17.44
N HIS A 23 -9.09 10.55 16.68
CA HIS A 23 -10.28 11.30 16.29
C HIS A 23 -11.26 10.46 15.48
N LEU A 24 -10.75 9.72 14.49
CA LEU A 24 -11.52 8.80 13.66
C LEU A 24 -12.09 7.64 14.51
N GLY A 25 -11.29 7.07 15.41
CA GLY A 25 -11.75 6.02 16.34
C GLY A 25 -12.89 6.49 17.24
N LYS A 26 -12.76 7.67 17.86
CA LYS A 26 -13.83 8.27 18.69
C LYS A 26 -15.11 8.52 17.88
N ARG A 27 -14.98 8.97 16.63
CA ARG A 27 -16.13 9.16 15.75
C ARG A 27 -16.83 7.84 15.43
N LEU A 28 -16.09 6.76 15.14
CA LEU A 28 -16.69 5.42 14.95
C LEU A 28 -17.44 4.95 16.18
N LEU A 29 -16.84 5.08 17.36
CA LEU A 29 -17.49 4.71 18.62
C LEU A 29 -18.77 5.54 18.85
N SER A 30 -18.74 6.83 18.53
CA SER A 30 -19.91 7.72 18.65
C SER A 30 -21.03 7.37 17.67
N LEU A 31 -20.69 6.77 16.52
CA LEU A 31 -21.67 6.25 15.56
C LEU A 31 -22.25 4.89 15.98
N GLY A 32 -21.75 4.28 17.07
CA GLY A 32 -22.20 2.99 17.57
C GLY A 32 -21.37 1.80 17.09
N ALA A 33 -20.19 2.03 16.47
CA ALA A 33 -19.26 0.96 16.17
C ALA A 33 -18.63 0.40 17.45
N THR A 34 -18.30 -0.89 17.44
CA THR A 34 -17.64 -1.57 18.56
C THR A 34 -16.18 -1.86 18.22
N HIS A 35 -15.28 -1.66 19.18
CA HIS A 35 -13.89 -2.05 19.03
C HIS A 35 -13.78 -3.58 19.01
N ALA A 36 -13.17 -4.12 17.95
CA ALA A 36 -13.18 -5.55 17.63
C ALA A 36 -11.77 -6.13 17.39
N GLY A 37 -10.73 -5.46 17.92
CA GLY A 37 -9.37 -5.95 17.96
C GLY A 37 -8.35 -5.06 17.25
N GLN A 38 -7.23 -5.67 16.86
CA GLN A 38 -6.16 -5.02 16.12
C GLN A 38 -5.85 -5.81 14.85
N PHE A 39 -5.23 -5.15 13.89
CA PHE A 39 -4.76 -5.77 12.65
C PHE A 39 -3.34 -5.33 12.32
N LEU A 40 -2.66 -6.17 11.55
CA LEU A 40 -1.35 -5.90 10.97
C LEU A 40 -1.31 -6.44 9.55
N VAL A 41 -0.93 -5.59 8.61
CA VAL A 41 -0.55 -5.99 7.26
C VAL A 41 0.84 -5.50 6.98
N ASP A 42 1.79 -6.41 6.76
CA ASP A 42 3.16 -6.06 6.40
C ASP A 42 3.52 -6.53 5.00
N CYS A 43 4.45 -5.81 4.39
CA CYS A 43 4.99 -6.11 3.07
C CYS A 43 6.51 -5.98 3.11
N GLU A 44 7.18 -7.09 2.80
CA GLU A 44 8.60 -7.12 2.48
C GLU A 44 8.79 -7.17 0.97
N THR A 45 9.82 -6.49 0.46
CA THR A 45 10.12 -6.48 -0.97
C THR A 45 11.55 -6.90 -1.21
N PHE A 46 11.68 -7.94 -2.02
CA PHE A 46 12.94 -8.54 -2.44
C PHE A 46 13.20 -8.16 -3.90
N ILE A 47 14.40 -7.68 -4.19
CA ILE A 47 14.79 -7.26 -5.54
C ILE A 47 15.79 -8.26 -6.08
N SER A 48 15.58 -8.74 -7.31
CA SER A 48 16.49 -9.67 -7.97
C SER A 48 17.88 -9.05 -8.15
N THR A 49 18.93 -9.83 -7.96
CA THR A 49 20.29 -9.42 -8.30
C THR A 49 20.39 -9.15 -9.81
N PRO A 50 20.95 -8.00 -10.25
CA PRO A 50 21.05 -7.70 -11.67
C PRO A 50 21.99 -8.71 -12.35
N GLN A 51 21.46 -9.53 -13.26
CA GLN A 51 22.27 -10.35 -14.16
C GLN A 51 22.27 -9.73 -15.55
N HIS A 52 23.44 -9.70 -16.20
CA HIS A 52 23.69 -9.03 -17.49
C HIS A 52 22.52 -9.20 -18.48
N GLY A 53 21.84 -8.09 -18.81
CA GLY A 53 20.79 -8.03 -19.83
C GLY A 53 19.37 -8.42 -19.36
N THR A 54 19.17 -8.84 -18.11
CA THR A 54 17.83 -9.16 -17.59
C THR A 54 17.21 -7.99 -16.80
N PRO A 55 15.91 -7.68 -17.02
CA PRO A 55 15.22 -6.65 -16.26
C PRO A 55 15.11 -7.07 -14.79
N THR A 56 15.30 -6.11 -13.89
CA THR A 56 15.18 -6.32 -12.44
C THR A 56 13.75 -6.69 -12.08
N ARG A 57 13.58 -7.79 -11.35
CA ARG A 57 12.29 -8.25 -10.84
C ARG A 57 12.15 -7.90 -9.36
N ALA A 58 10.94 -7.61 -8.94
CA ALA A 58 10.60 -7.41 -7.54
C ALA A 58 9.63 -8.51 -7.09
N VAL A 59 9.93 -9.14 -5.96
CA VAL A 59 9.02 -10.07 -5.28
C VAL A 59 8.55 -9.38 -4.02
N HIS A 60 7.26 -9.11 -3.96
CA HIS A 60 6.59 -8.59 -2.78
C HIS A 60 6.01 -9.76 -2.00
N VAL A 61 6.34 -9.86 -0.72
CA VAL A 61 5.77 -10.85 0.19
C VAL A 61 4.96 -10.08 1.21
N LEU A 62 3.69 -10.44 1.34
CA LEU A 62 2.72 -9.77 2.20
C LEU A 62 2.10 -10.76 3.18
N HIS A 63 1.94 -10.30 4.41
CA HIS A 63 1.23 -11.01 5.46
C HIS A 63 0.07 -10.17 5.96
N ASN A 64 -1.06 -10.82 6.21
CA ASN A 64 -2.22 -10.20 6.81
C ASN A 64 -2.57 -10.99 8.07
N SER A 65 -2.65 -10.31 9.22
CA SER A 65 -3.01 -10.94 10.49
C SER A 65 -4.36 -11.65 10.49
N GLU A 66 -5.26 -11.30 9.56
CA GLU A 66 -6.55 -11.97 9.39
C GLU A 66 -6.48 -13.25 8.55
N CYS A 67 -5.35 -13.49 7.87
CA CYS A 67 -5.05 -14.71 7.14
C CYS A 67 -3.70 -15.29 7.61
N PRO A 68 -3.57 -15.67 8.89
CA PRO A 68 -2.27 -15.99 9.51
C PRO A 68 -1.59 -17.25 8.97
N ALA A 69 -2.33 -18.10 8.24
CA ALA A 69 -1.82 -19.31 7.60
C ALA A 69 -1.40 -19.09 6.14
N SER A 70 -1.54 -17.87 5.62
CA SER A 70 -1.32 -17.53 4.22
C SER A 70 -0.26 -16.45 4.07
N THR A 71 0.74 -16.75 3.26
CA THR A 71 1.72 -15.79 2.75
C THR A 71 1.33 -15.46 1.31
N PHE A 72 1.12 -14.17 1.04
CA PHE A 72 0.78 -13.70 -0.29
C PHE A 72 2.04 -13.20 -0.96
N SER A 73 2.32 -13.67 -2.19
CA SER A 73 3.46 -13.19 -2.96
C SER A 73 3.01 -12.64 -4.30
N ILE A 74 3.50 -11.44 -4.63
CA ILE A 74 3.25 -10.75 -5.89
C ILE A 74 4.59 -10.46 -6.55
N ILE A 75 4.80 -11.02 -7.75
CA ILE A 75 6.01 -10.87 -8.53
C ILE A 75 5.77 -9.84 -9.64
N ASP A 76 6.54 -8.76 -9.60
CA ASP A 76 6.63 -7.80 -10.69
C ASP A 76 7.82 -8.14 -11.60
N ASN A 77 7.50 -8.50 -12.84
CA ASN A 77 8.48 -8.87 -13.86
C ASN A 77 9.01 -7.65 -14.66
N GLY A 78 8.68 -6.41 -14.28
CA GLY A 78 9.12 -5.20 -14.96
C GLY A 78 8.52 -4.99 -16.37
N THR A 79 7.60 -5.87 -16.77
CA THR A 79 6.93 -5.90 -18.08
C THR A 79 5.45 -5.53 -17.98
N GLY A 80 5.02 -5.01 -16.82
CA GLY A 80 3.63 -4.64 -16.53
C GLY A 80 2.72 -5.82 -16.17
N LYS A 81 3.19 -7.07 -16.29
CA LYS A 81 2.47 -8.26 -15.82
C LYS A 81 2.92 -8.65 -14.41
N GLN A 82 1.98 -8.58 -13.48
CA GLN A 82 2.16 -9.08 -12.12
C GLN A 82 1.63 -10.50 -12.01
N VAL A 83 2.40 -11.38 -11.37
CA VAL A 83 1.97 -12.75 -11.03
C VAL A 83 1.75 -12.81 -9.54
N ALA A 84 0.55 -13.18 -9.11
CA ALA A 84 0.19 -13.31 -7.71
C ALA A 84 0.03 -14.80 -7.35
N LEU A 85 0.54 -15.19 -6.17
CA LEU A 85 0.41 -16.54 -5.63
C LEU A 85 0.13 -16.48 -4.12
N VAL A 86 -0.58 -17.48 -3.63
CA VAL A 86 -0.82 -17.70 -2.20
C VAL A 86 -0.06 -18.96 -1.80
N ALA A 87 0.76 -18.86 -0.76
CA ALA A 87 1.55 -19.94 -0.21
C ALA A 87 1.33 -20.05 1.30
N ASP A 88 1.93 -21.06 1.91
CA ASP A 88 2.02 -21.18 3.36
C ASP A 88 3.22 -20.37 3.91
N ASN A 89 3.31 -20.32 5.23
CA ASN A 89 4.36 -19.58 5.94
C ASN A 89 5.77 -20.18 5.71
N ILE A 90 5.90 -21.35 5.08
CA ILE A 90 7.20 -21.95 4.72
C ILE A 90 7.84 -21.15 3.57
N PHE A 91 7.04 -20.40 2.80
CA PHE A 91 7.55 -19.53 1.74
C PHE A 91 8.55 -18.48 2.24
N ASP A 92 8.38 -17.96 3.46
CA ASP A 92 9.36 -17.02 4.04
C ASP A 92 10.74 -17.66 4.20
N LEU A 93 10.76 -18.94 4.60
CA LEU A 93 12.00 -19.69 4.74
C LEU A 93 12.66 -19.93 3.37
N LEU A 94 11.87 -20.11 2.31
CA LEU A 94 12.37 -20.18 0.94
C LEU A 94 13.04 -18.86 0.54
N MET A 95 12.41 -17.72 0.82
CA MET A 95 12.98 -16.40 0.51
C MET A 95 14.30 -16.15 1.24
N LEU A 96 14.43 -16.62 2.49
CA LEU A 96 15.70 -16.58 3.23
C LEU A 96 16.80 -17.44 2.60
N LYS A 97 16.45 -18.50 1.86
CA LYS A 97 17.41 -19.36 1.13
C LYS A 97 17.77 -18.82 -0.25
N MET A 98 16.90 -18.01 -0.86
CA MET A 98 17.10 -17.43 -2.19
C MET A 98 17.91 -16.13 -2.22
N THR A 99 18.66 -15.81 -1.14
CA THR A 99 19.40 -14.55 -0.98
C THR A 99 20.42 -14.25 -2.09
N ASN A 100 20.94 -15.29 -2.75
CA ASN A 100 21.85 -15.15 -3.90
C ASN A 100 21.14 -14.59 -5.16
N THR A 101 19.84 -14.85 -5.29
CA THR A 101 19.02 -14.44 -6.43
C THR A 101 18.18 -13.20 -6.09
N PHE A 102 17.67 -13.12 -4.87
CA PHE A 102 16.80 -12.06 -4.40
C PHE A 102 17.36 -11.44 -3.12
N THR A 103 17.62 -10.14 -3.17
CA THR A 103 18.14 -9.40 -2.03
C THR A 103 17.03 -8.56 -1.39
N SER A 104 16.84 -8.73 -0.09
CA SER A 104 16.07 -7.79 0.73
C SER A 104 17.03 -6.76 1.31
N LYS A 105 16.79 -5.48 1.06
CA LYS A 105 17.45 -4.41 1.80
C LYS A 105 16.57 -4.11 3.01
N LYS A 106 17.15 -3.95 4.21
CA LYS A 106 16.42 -3.55 5.45
C LYS A 106 15.49 -2.33 5.27
N GLN A 107 15.70 -1.53 4.21
CA GLN A 107 14.93 -0.36 3.84
C GLN A 107 13.59 -0.62 3.13
N THR A 108 13.20 -1.87 2.83
CA THR A 108 12.02 -2.16 1.99
C THR A 108 10.76 -2.57 2.75
N LYS A 109 10.86 -2.86 4.05
CA LYS A 109 9.71 -3.25 4.88
C LYS A 109 8.81 -2.05 5.17
N ILE A 110 7.53 -2.24 4.87
CA ILE A 110 6.44 -1.31 5.15
C ILE A 110 5.30 -2.09 5.77
N GLU A 111 4.60 -1.49 6.73
CA GLU A 111 3.49 -2.11 7.43
C GLU A 111 2.37 -1.10 7.65
N SER A 112 1.16 -1.63 7.76
CA SER A 112 -0.03 -0.92 8.21
C SER A 112 -0.56 -1.63 9.44
N ARG A 113 -0.67 -0.92 10.55
CA ARG A 113 -1.14 -1.48 11.83
C ARG A 113 -2.12 -0.56 12.50
N GLY A 114 -3.10 -1.13 13.19
CA GLY A 114 -4.00 -0.32 14.01
C GLY A 114 -5.23 -1.05 14.53
N ALA A 115 -6.23 -0.26 14.89
CA ALA A 115 -7.45 -0.75 15.52
C ALA A 115 -8.47 -1.21 14.48
N ARG A 116 -9.19 -2.28 14.82
CA ARG A 116 -10.29 -2.86 14.05
C ARG A 116 -11.61 -2.57 14.77
N PHE A 117 -12.61 -2.14 14.03
CA PHE A 117 -13.95 -1.82 14.49
C PHE A 117 -14.98 -2.60 13.69
N GLU A 118 -16.09 -2.92 14.34
CA GLU A 118 -17.26 -3.52 13.70
C GLU A 118 -18.44 -2.56 13.81
N TYR A 119 -19.12 -2.33 12.68
CA TYR A 119 -20.30 -1.48 12.60
C TYR A 119 -21.37 -2.20 11.77
N GLY A 120 -22.20 -3.00 12.45
CA GLY A 120 -23.16 -3.88 11.78
C GLY A 120 -22.49 -4.82 10.78
N ASP A 121 -22.84 -4.65 9.51
CA ASP A 121 -22.32 -5.44 8.38
C ASP A 121 -20.93 -5.01 7.92
N PHE A 122 -20.40 -3.91 8.45
CA PHE A 122 -19.10 -3.37 8.08
C PHE A 122 -18.01 -3.74 9.09
N VAL A 123 -16.80 -3.96 8.58
CA VAL A 123 -15.56 -3.96 9.35
C VAL A 123 -14.75 -2.75 8.90
N ILE A 124 -14.30 -1.94 9.86
CA ILE A 124 -13.56 -0.72 9.58
C ILE A 124 -12.24 -0.80 10.32
N LYS A 125 -11.13 -0.59 9.61
CA LYS A 125 -9.80 -0.63 10.20
C LYS A 125 -9.09 0.69 9.98
N LEU A 126 -8.52 1.23 11.06
CA LEU A 126 -7.78 2.49 11.06
C LEU A 126 -6.30 2.17 11.22
N GLY A 127 -5.57 2.22 10.11
CA GLY A 127 -4.16 1.85 10.03
C GLY A 127 -3.21 3.03 10.02
N SER A 128 -2.20 2.98 10.89
CA SER A 128 -0.99 3.78 10.76
C SER A 128 -0.02 3.06 9.82
N VAL A 129 0.39 3.72 8.74
CA VAL A 129 1.39 3.20 7.81
C VAL A 129 2.78 3.64 8.26
N THR A 130 3.66 2.67 8.49
CA THR A 130 5.05 2.89 8.89
C THR A 130 5.98 2.18 7.92
N MET A 131 7.09 2.84 7.58
CA MET A 131 8.15 2.27 6.74
C MET A 131 9.46 2.44 7.48
N MET A 132 10.10 1.33 7.84
CA MET A 132 11.24 1.32 8.78
C MET A 132 10.95 2.10 10.06
N GLU A 133 9.80 1.85 10.70
CA GLU A 133 9.38 2.55 11.93
C GLU A 133 9.11 4.06 11.76
N HIS A 134 9.35 4.64 10.58
CA HIS A 134 8.97 6.00 10.26
C HIS A 134 7.53 6.05 9.76
N PHE A 135 6.70 6.83 10.43
CA PHE A 135 5.34 7.10 10.02
C PHE A 135 5.27 7.73 8.61
N LYS A 136 4.37 7.23 7.77
CA LYS A 136 4.14 7.68 6.38
C LYS A 136 2.75 8.21 6.12
N GLY A 137 1.74 7.74 6.85
CA GLY A 137 0.36 8.20 6.67
C GLY A 137 -0.67 7.34 7.38
N VAL A 138 -1.94 7.69 7.19
CA VAL A 138 -3.08 6.93 7.69
C VAL A 138 -3.80 6.26 6.52
N LEU A 139 -4.11 4.98 6.68
CA LEU A 139 -4.86 4.18 5.72
C LEU A 139 -6.12 3.66 6.39
N VAL A 140 -7.25 3.82 5.71
CA VAL A 140 -8.56 3.35 6.18
C VAL A 140 -8.98 2.19 5.29
N GLU A 141 -9.24 1.04 5.91
CA GLU A 141 -9.82 -0.12 5.23
C GLU A 141 -11.29 -0.25 5.66
N ILE A 142 -12.18 -0.44 4.69
CA ILE A 142 -13.59 -0.74 4.94
C ILE A 142 -13.95 -2.02 4.18
N GLU A 143 -14.44 -3.02 4.91
CA GLU A 143 -14.98 -4.27 4.36
C GLU A 143 -16.50 -4.30 4.59
N TYR A 144 -17.25 -4.64 3.53
CA TYR A 144 -18.67 -4.96 3.62
C TYR A 144 -18.88 -6.48 3.57
N LYS A 145 -19.09 -7.10 4.74
CA LYS A 145 -19.13 -8.57 4.93
C LYS A 145 -20.19 -9.32 4.08
N PRO A 146 -21.42 -8.83 3.88
CA PRO A 146 -22.50 -9.61 3.28
C PRO A 146 -22.38 -9.89 1.78
N CYS A 147 -21.53 -9.16 1.06
CA CYS A 147 -21.43 -9.28 -0.40
C CYS A 147 -19.98 -9.47 -0.84
N ILE A 148 -19.79 -10.30 -1.87
CA ILE A 148 -18.50 -10.56 -2.53
C ILE A 148 -18.40 -9.94 -3.92
N THR A 149 -19.46 -9.27 -4.39
CA THR A 149 -19.51 -8.66 -5.71
C THR A 149 -19.56 -7.14 -5.58
N LEU A 150 -18.49 -6.47 -6.00
CA LEU A 150 -18.30 -5.03 -5.83
C LEU A 150 -19.47 -4.21 -6.38
N SER A 151 -19.99 -4.57 -7.55
CA SER A 151 -21.06 -3.80 -8.21
C SER A 151 -22.34 -3.69 -7.38
N TYR A 152 -22.61 -4.66 -6.50
CA TYR A 152 -23.81 -4.66 -5.66
C TYR A 152 -23.67 -3.89 -4.36
N CYS A 153 -22.44 -3.73 -3.84
CA CYS A 153 -22.21 -3.11 -2.54
C CYS A 153 -21.42 -1.80 -2.59
N TRP A 154 -20.93 -1.39 -3.77
CA TRP A 154 -20.10 -0.19 -3.91
C TRP A 154 -20.78 1.07 -3.36
N GLU A 155 -22.05 1.31 -3.68
CA GLU A 155 -22.77 2.49 -3.16
C GLU A 155 -22.87 2.48 -1.63
N MET A 156 -23.08 1.31 -1.01
CA MET A 156 -23.10 1.20 0.46
C MET A 156 -21.74 1.51 1.08
N ILE A 157 -20.66 1.00 0.48
CA ILE A 157 -19.29 1.29 0.93
C ILE A 157 -18.97 2.78 0.75
N ARG A 158 -19.37 3.37 -0.40
CA ARG A 158 -19.18 4.79 -0.71
C ARG A 158 -19.90 5.68 0.28
N GLU A 159 -21.17 5.41 0.58
CA GLU A 159 -21.93 6.16 1.57
C GLU A 159 -21.30 6.08 2.96
N MET A 160 -20.82 4.90 3.37
CA MET A 160 -20.14 4.74 4.65
C MET A 160 -18.83 5.52 4.70
N LEU A 161 -18.00 5.47 3.65
CA LEU A 161 -16.78 6.26 3.54
C LEU A 161 -17.07 7.77 3.64
N GLN A 162 -18.07 8.27 2.91
CA GLN A 162 -18.42 9.68 2.93
C GLN A 162 -18.99 10.13 4.28
N GLY A 163 -19.89 9.33 4.87
CA GLY A 163 -20.55 9.65 6.13
C GLY A 163 -19.58 9.71 7.32
N PHE A 164 -18.60 8.82 7.35
CA PHE A 164 -17.62 8.74 8.44
C PHE A 164 -16.38 9.61 8.22
N LEU A 165 -15.79 9.62 7.02
CA LEU A 165 -14.56 10.37 6.76
C LEU A 165 -14.82 11.83 6.41
N SER A 166 -16.06 12.20 6.10
CA SER A 166 -16.42 13.53 5.59
C SER A 166 -15.60 13.93 4.36
N ILE A 167 -15.15 12.94 3.58
CA ILE A 167 -14.48 13.15 2.30
C ILE A 167 -15.46 12.88 1.16
N ASN A 168 -15.29 13.59 0.04
CA ASN A 168 -16.05 13.28 -1.16
C ASN A 168 -15.40 12.10 -1.89
N VAL A 169 -16.04 10.93 -1.84
CA VAL A 169 -15.64 9.76 -2.62
C VAL A 169 -16.34 9.81 -3.98
N GLY A 170 -15.59 9.68 -5.07
CA GLY A 170 -16.16 9.65 -6.42
C GLY A 170 -17.22 8.56 -6.58
N LYS A 171 -18.14 8.76 -7.53
CA LYS A 171 -19.14 7.73 -7.89
C LYS A 171 -18.51 6.56 -8.66
N GLU A 172 -17.40 6.82 -9.35
CA GLU A 172 -16.65 5.82 -10.09
C GLU A 172 -15.92 4.85 -9.15
N TYR A 173 -15.69 3.63 -9.62
CA TYR A 173 -14.90 2.66 -8.88
C TYR A 173 -13.46 3.17 -8.69
N PRO A 174 -12.82 2.87 -7.54
CA PRO A 174 -11.40 3.11 -7.36
C PRO A 174 -10.58 2.51 -8.51
N SER A 175 -9.46 3.15 -8.87
CA SER A 175 -8.58 2.73 -9.97
C SER A 175 -8.19 1.26 -9.91
N TYR A 176 -8.07 0.71 -8.71
CA TYR A 176 -7.81 -0.71 -8.46
C TYR A 176 -8.82 -1.64 -9.12
N PHE A 177 -10.11 -1.28 -9.10
CA PHE A 177 -11.22 -2.08 -9.63
C PHE A 177 -11.57 -1.77 -11.08
N THR A 178 -10.97 -0.72 -11.64
CA THR A 178 -11.19 -0.35 -13.03
C THR A 178 -10.44 -1.32 -13.93
N THR A 179 -11.15 -1.91 -14.90
CA THR A 179 -10.63 -2.82 -15.91
C THR A 179 -9.35 -2.25 -16.54
N GLN A 180 -8.20 -2.87 -16.26
CA GLN A 180 -6.96 -2.52 -16.94
C GLN A 180 -7.01 -3.07 -18.35
N THR A 181 -6.98 -2.18 -19.34
CA THR A 181 -6.83 -2.57 -20.75
C THR A 181 -5.36 -2.92 -20.97
N ILE A 182 -5.04 -4.20 -21.05
CA ILE A 182 -3.67 -4.64 -21.35
C ILE A 182 -3.56 -4.74 -22.87
N MET A 183 -2.79 -3.84 -23.48
CA MET A 183 -2.32 -4.00 -24.85
C MET A 183 -1.28 -5.12 -24.86
N ASN A 184 -1.54 -6.21 -25.58
CA ASN A 184 -0.51 -7.20 -25.84
C ASN A 184 0.45 -6.69 -26.94
N ALA A 185 1.63 -7.31 -27.07
CA ALA A 185 2.67 -6.90 -28.02
C ALA A 185 2.22 -6.93 -29.51
N MET A 186 1.05 -7.48 -29.80
CA MET A 186 0.43 -7.55 -31.12
C MET A 186 -0.67 -6.51 -31.35
N GLY A 187 -0.82 -5.52 -30.44
CA GLY A 187 -1.80 -4.44 -30.58
C GLY A 187 -3.25 -4.85 -30.35
N GLN A 188 -3.52 -6.07 -29.90
CA GLN A 188 -4.86 -6.51 -29.53
C GLN A 188 -5.14 -6.07 -28.09
N GLN A 189 -6.26 -5.36 -27.92
CA GLN A 189 -6.77 -4.99 -26.61
C GLN A 189 -7.33 -6.25 -25.93
N GLN A 190 -6.64 -6.77 -24.92
CA GLN A 190 -7.25 -7.73 -23.99
C GLN A 190 -7.85 -6.93 -22.83
N LEU A 191 -9.18 -6.94 -22.75
CA LEU A 191 -9.88 -6.56 -21.52
C LEU A 191 -9.51 -7.58 -20.44
N HIS A 192 -8.68 -7.21 -19.47
CA HIS A 192 -8.64 -7.92 -18.20
C HIS A 192 -9.84 -7.45 -17.39
N LYS A 193 -10.98 -8.14 -17.58
CA LYS A 193 -12.08 -8.08 -16.61
C LYS A 193 -11.52 -8.61 -15.30
N GLN A 194 -11.34 -7.72 -14.32
CA GLN A 194 -11.10 -8.15 -12.96
C GLN A 194 -12.36 -8.89 -12.49
N ASN A 195 -12.17 -10.05 -11.86
CA ASN A 195 -13.23 -10.99 -11.48
C ASN A 195 -14.45 -10.30 -10.87
N ASP A 196 -15.66 -10.74 -11.24
CA ASP A 196 -16.92 -10.31 -10.60
C ASP A 196 -17.02 -10.72 -9.11
N ILE A 197 -16.13 -11.62 -8.68
CA ILE A 197 -16.02 -12.15 -7.32
C ILE A 197 -14.74 -11.61 -6.69
N TYR A 198 -14.91 -10.94 -5.54
CA TYR A 198 -13.84 -10.40 -4.73
C TYR A 198 -13.13 -11.50 -3.94
N GLU A 199 -11.81 -11.51 -3.99
CA GLU A 199 -10.95 -12.47 -3.30
C GLU A 199 -10.04 -11.77 -2.26
N PRO A 200 -9.54 -12.47 -1.23
CA PRO A 200 -8.52 -11.94 -0.31
C PRO A 200 -7.32 -11.33 -1.01
N MET A 201 -6.92 -11.90 -2.15
CA MET A 201 -5.82 -11.40 -2.96
C MET A 201 -6.07 -9.96 -3.45
N ASP A 202 -7.33 -9.57 -3.63
CA ASP A 202 -7.67 -8.20 -4.04
C ASP A 202 -7.35 -7.19 -2.94
N THR A 203 -7.62 -7.53 -1.68
CA THR A 203 -7.22 -6.70 -0.54
C THR A 203 -5.71 -6.55 -0.48
N ILE A 204 -4.98 -7.65 -0.71
CA ILE A 204 -3.51 -7.65 -0.68
C ILE A 204 -2.92 -6.79 -1.81
N LYS A 205 -3.48 -6.87 -3.02
CA LYS A 205 -3.06 -6.02 -4.14
C LYS A 205 -3.34 -4.54 -3.87
N GLN A 206 -4.49 -4.20 -3.28
CA GLN A 206 -4.77 -2.83 -2.83
C GLN A 206 -3.72 -2.33 -1.83
N TYR A 207 -3.35 -3.15 -0.84
CA TYR A 207 -2.27 -2.81 0.10
C TYR A 207 -0.94 -2.58 -0.61
N LEU A 208 -0.56 -3.45 -1.55
CA LEU A 208 0.67 -3.32 -2.32
C LEU A 208 0.70 -2.03 -3.14
N GLU A 209 -0.42 -1.65 -3.77
CA GLU A 209 -0.54 -0.40 -4.52
C GLU A 209 -0.31 0.81 -3.60
N GLN A 210 -1.00 0.86 -2.46
CA GLN A 210 -0.84 1.95 -1.49
C GLN A 210 0.58 2.01 -0.94
N PHE A 211 1.16 0.87 -0.58
CA PHE A 211 2.55 0.79 -0.11
C PHE A 211 3.55 1.26 -1.18
N THR A 212 3.30 0.93 -2.44
CA THR A 212 4.12 1.41 -3.56
C THR A 212 4.02 2.93 -3.72
N ASN A 213 2.82 3.50 -3.55
CA ASN A 213 2.61 4.95 -3.57
C ASN A 213 3.35 5.64 -2.41
N TYR A 214 3.26 5.11 -1.19
CA TYR A 214 4.01 5.64 -0.04
C TYR A 214 5.54 5.56 -0.26
N ARG A 215 6.04 4.50 -0.89
CA ARG A 215 7.47 4.37 -1.25
C ARG A 215 7.92 5.44 -2.26
N LYS A 216 7.10 5.74 -3.27
CA LYS A 216 7.39 6.77 -4.29
C LYS A 216 7.42 8.19 -3.69
N HIS A 217 6.50 8.50 -2.79
CA HIS A 217 6.47 9.80 -2.11
C HIS A 217 7.76 10.07 -1.29
N VAL A 218 8.39 9.03 -0.73
CA VAL A 218 9.70 9.18 -0.04
C VAL A 218 10.81 9.54 -1.02
N GLN A 219 10.83 8.97 -2.22
CA GLN A 219 11.88 9.25 -3.22
C GLN A 219 11.84 10.69 -3.74
N MET A 220 10.65 11.27 -3.95
CA MET A 220 10.55 12.68 -4.36
C MET A 220 11.01 13.65 -3.27
N HIS A 221 10.70 13.37 -2.00
CA HIS A 221 11.12 14.22 -0.88
C HIS A 221 12.64 14.15 -0.63
N SER A 222 13.29 13.01 -0.90
CA SER A 222 14.74 12.87 -0.85
C SER A 222 15.45 13.51 -2.06
N ALA A 223 14.82 13.56 -3.24
CA ALA A 223 15.39 14.19 -4.43
C ALA A 223 15.44 15.73 -4.35
N MET A 224 14.52 16.36 -3.61
CA MET A 224 14.54 17.81 -3.35
C MET A 224 15.35 18.22 -2.10
N GLY A 225 15.89 17.26 -1.34
CA GLY A 225 16.75 17.50 -0.18
C GLY A 225 18.25 17.53 -0.47
N GLY A 226 18.64 17.56 -1.75
CA GLY A 226 20.04 17.63 -2.18
C GLY A 226 20.66 19.00 -1.94
N THR A 227 21.15 19.22 -0.73
CA THR A 227 22.31 20.07 -0.36
C THR A 227 22.64 21.23 -1.31
N VAL A 228 22.18 22.44 -0.95
CA VAL A 228 22.91 23.66 -1.26
C VAL A 228 24.19 23.63 -0.41
N GLY A 229 25.28 23.11 -0.98
CA GLY A 229 26.60 23.18 -0.36
C GLY A 229 27.08 24.63 -0.31
N PRO A 230 27.84 25.04 0.72
CA PRO A 230 28.34 26.41 0.80
C PRO A 230 29.36 26.63 -0.32
N VAL A 231 29.15 27.68 -1.10
CA VAL A 231 30.10 28.18 -2.10
C VAL A 231 31.36 28.60 -1.34
N MET A 232 32.43 27.80 -1.41
CA MET A 232 33.76 28.23 -0.98
C MET A 232 34.22 29.34 -1.92
N MET A 233 34.21 30.56 -1.41
CA MET A 233 34.73 31.76 -2.05
C MET A 233 36.27 31.66 -2.02
N ASN A 234 36.86 31.29 -3.16
CA ASN A 234 38.31 31.14 -3.29
C ASN A 234 38.94 32.53 -3.44
N THR A 235 39.46 33.08 -2.35
CA THR A 235 40.22 34.34 -2.34
C THR A 235 41.60 34.10 -2.93
N VAL A 236 41.78 34.40 -4.21
CA VAL A 236 43.11 34.45 -4.83
C VAL A 236 43.75 35.79 -4.47
N VAL A 237 44.69 35.75 -3.51
CA VAL A 237 45.58 36.87 -3.19
C VAL A 237 46.66 36.91 -4.27
N GLY A 238 46.49 37.79 -5.26
CA GLY A 238 47.54 38.16 -6.21
C GLY A 238 48.47 39.20 -5.60
N MET A 239 49.61 38.76 -5.07
CA MET A 239 50.77 39.64 -4.83
C MET A 239 51.39 39.99 -6.18
N GLY A 240 51.40 41.28 -6.51
CA GLY A 240 52.10 41.80 -7.67
C GLY A 240 53.58 42.08 -7.40
N ARG A 241 54.28 42.34 -8.51
CA ARG A 241 55.46 43.21 -8.75
C ARG A 241 56.53 42.49 -9.59
N PRO A 242 57.39 43.25 -10.29
CA PRO A 242 57.14 44.09 -11.45
C PRO A 242 57.82 43.54 -12.72
#